data_AF-A0A8B9G963-F1
#
_entry.id   AF-A0A8B9G963-F1
#
_cell.length_a   1.000
_cell.length_b   1.000
_cell.length_c   1.000
_cell.angle_alpha   90.00
_cell.angle_beta   90.00
_cell.angle_gamma   90.00
#
_symmetry.space_group_name_H-M   'P 1'
#
loop_
_entity.id
_entity.type
_entity.pdbx_description
1 polymer ?
#
loop_
_entity_poly.entity_id
_entity_poly.type
_entity_poly.pdbx_seq_one_letter_code
_entity_poly.pdbx_strand_id
1 'polypeptide(L)' 'MASSPVSRVVYNGKRSGGPRSPGAGSEIFTPAHEENVRFIYEAFKPVDLGDLKRRNTQDAKKS' A
#
# COMPACT_ATOMS: atom_id res chain seq x y z
N MET A 1 3.78 -41.82 -20.80
CA MET A 1 3.68 -40.44 -20.29
C MET A 1 2.85 -39.64 -21.28
N ALA A 2 1.69 -39.15 -20.89
CA ALA A 2 0.88 -38.25 -21.72
C ALA A 2 0.82 -36.88 -21.01
N SER A 3 1.17 -35.81 -21.73
CA SER A 3 1.27 -34.46 -21.19
C SER A 3 -0.10 -33.86 -20.84
N SER A 4 -0.14 -33.09 -19.77
CA SER A 4 -1.33 -32.34 -19.32
C SER A 4 -1.69 -31.22 -20.31
N PRO A 5 -2.98 -30.92 -20.55
CA PRO A 5 -3.38 -29.88 -21.49
C PRO A 5 -2.90 -28.49 -21.04
N VAL A 6 -2.48 -27.66 -22.01
CA VAL A 6 -2.10 -26.26 -21.77
C VAL A 6 -3.34 -25.44 -21.43
N SER A 7 -3.34 -24.81 -20.25
CA SER A 7 -4.39 -23.88 -19.81
C SER A 7 -4.49 -22.68 -20.77
N ARG A 8 -5.59 -22.58 -21.52
CA ARG A 8 -5.89 -21.40 -22.34
C ARG A 8 -6.74 -20.43 -21.53
N VAL A 9 -6.12 -19.38 -21.01
CA VAL A 9 -6.81 -18.28 -20.35
C VAL A 9 -7.51 -17.42 -21.39
N VAL A 10 -8.83 -17.28 -21.28
CA VAL A 10 -9.62 -16.40 -22.15
C VAL A 10 -9.85 -15.08 -21.40
N TYR A 11 -9.27 -13.99 -21.91
CA TYR A 11 -9.58 -12.65 -21.42
C TYR A 11 -10.72 -12.06 -22.25
N ASN A 12 -11.96 -12.18 -21.77
CA ASN A 12 -13.09 -11.45 -22.35
C ASN A 12 -13.24 -10.10 -21.65
N GLY A 13 -12.74 -9.05 -22.30
CA GLY A 13 -12.67 -7.70 -21.75
C GLY A 13 -13.99 -6.94 -21.79
N LYS A 14 -14.53 -6.63 -20.61
CA LYS A 14 -14.97 -5.26 -20.26
C LYS A 14 -14.57 -4.97 -18.82
N ARG A 15 -13.47 -4.23 -18.63
CA ARG A 15 -13.12 -3.68 -17.33
C ARG A 15 -14.06 -2.53 -17.03
N SER A 16 -15.25 -2.81 -16.49
CA SER A 16 -16.04 -1.78 -15.82
C SER A 16 -15.21 -1.27 -14.65
N GLY A 17 -14.64 -0.06 -14.78
CA GLY A 17 -14.02 0.74 -13.72
C GLY A 17 -13.09 -0.01 -12.77
N GLY A 18 -11.78 0.29 -12.83
CA GLY A 18 -10.90 0.02 -11.69
C GLY A 18 -11.49 0.57 -10.38
N PRO A 19 -11.03 0.10 -9.21
CA PRO A 19 -11.64 0.42 -7.93
C PRO A 19 -11.88 1.92 -7.81
N ARG A 20 -13.16 2.31 -7.83
CA ARG A 20 -13.56 3.71 -7.72
C ARG A 20 -13.45 4.09 -6.26
N SER A 21 -12.86 5.24 -5.96
CA SER A 21 -12.82 5.77 -4.61
C SER A 21 -14.22 5.76 -4.00
N PRO A 22 -14.37 5.41 -2.71
CA PRO A 22 -15.65 5.51 -2.01
C PRO A 22 -16.21 6.93 -2.22
N GLY A 23 -17.52 7.04 -2.45
CA GLY A 23 -18.18 8.34 -2.49
C GLY A 23 -18.01 9.07 -1.17
N ALA A 24 -18.07 10.41 -1.18
CA ALA A 24 -17.83 11.27 0.00
C ALA A 24 -18.87 11.13 1.14
N GLY A 25 -19.58 10.01 1.24
CA GLY A 25 -20.51 9.67 2.31
C GLY A 25 -19.84 8.89 3.43
N SER A 26 -20.51 8.82 4.57
CA SER A 26 -20.13 8.27 5.89
C SER A 26 -19.45 6.89 5.97
N GLU A 27 -19.17 6.21 4.86
CA GLU A 27 -18.43 4.94 4.78
C GLU A 27 -16.93 5.07 5.11
N ILE A 28 -16.43 6.30 5.31
CA ILE A 28 -15.02 6.56 5.65
C ILE A 28 -14.65 6.09 7.08
N PHE A 29 -15.66 5.91 7.94
CA PHE A 29 -15.51 5.44 9.33
C PHE A 29 -15.81 3.93 9.44
N THR A 30 -15.06 3.11 8.72
CA THR A 30 -15.16 1.65 8.88
C THR A 30 -14.51 1.19 10.19
N PRO A 31 -14.84 0.00 10.74
CA PRO A 31 -14.11 -0.56 11.89
C PRO A 31 -12.59 -0.65 11.65
N ALA A 32 -12.18 -0.91 10.40
CA ALA A 32 -10.78 -0.89 10.01
C ALA A 32 -10.14 0.51 10.11
N HIS A 33 -10.92 1.58 9.91
CA HIS A 33 -10.44 2.95 10.12
C HIS A 33 -10.06 3.18 11.59
N GLU A 34 -10.89 2.74 12.54
CA GLU A 34 -10.60 2.86 13.97
C GLU A 34 -9.35 2.08 14.37
N GLU A 35 -9.20 0.84 13.90
CA GLU A 35 -8.00 0.04 14.13
C GLU A 35 -6.74 0.65 13.51
N ASN A 36 -6.83 1.13 12.26
CA ASN A 36 -5.70 1.79 11.61
C ASN A 36 -5.25 3.05 12.35
N VAL A 37 -6.21 3.85 12.83
CA VAL A 37 -5.91 5.04 13.63
C VAL A 37 -5.22 4.65 14.94
N ARG A 38 -5.76 3.67 15.67
CA ARG A 38 -5.15 3.14 16.90
C ARG A 38 -3.72 2.64 16.67
N PHE A 39 -3.52 1.85 15.61
CA PHE A 39 -2.21 1.31 15.26
C PHE A 39 -1.19 2.42 14.98
N ILE A 40 -1.56 3.44 14.21
CA ILE A 40 -0.66 4.56 13.90
C ILE A 40 -0.30 5.31 15.19
N TYR A 41 -1.26 5.60 16.07
CA TYR A 41 -0.97 6.29 17.32
C TYR A 41 0.01 5.52 18.22
N GLU A 42 -0.13 4.20 18.29
CA GLU A 42 0.73 3.36 19.13
C GLU A 42 2.12 3.10 18.50
N ALA A 43 2.15 2.89 17.18
CA ALA A 43 3.36 2.49 16.46
C ALA A 43 4.20 3.66 15.94
N PHE A 44 3.62 4.86 15.76
CA PHE A 44 4.32 5.99 15.18
C PHE A 44 5.47 6.45 16.08
N LYS A 45 6.66 6.56 15.50
CA LYS A 45 7.84 7.16 16.12
C LYS A 45 8.20 8.43 15.33
N PRO A 46 8.09 9.63 15.94
CA PRO A 46 8.51 10.84 15.26
C PRO A 46 10.00 10.76 14.97
N VAL A 47 10.37 11.03 13.73
CA VAL A 47 11.76 11.11 13.31
C VAL A 47 12.16 12.58 13.29
N ASP A 48 13.29 12.90 13.92
CA ASP A 48 13.89 14.22 13.77
C ASP A 48 14.38 14.40 12.31
N LEU A 49 13.83 15.41 11.64
CA LEU A 49 14.21 15.74 10.27
C LEU A 49 15.67 16.20 10.16
N GLY A 50 16.25 16.75 11.24
CA GLY A 50 17.68 17.03 11.34
C GLY A 50 18.52 15.75 11.26
N ASP A 51 18.11 14.68 11.94
CA ASP A 51 18.79 13.39 11.94
C ASP A 51 18.71 12.69 10.59
N LEU A 52 17.57 12.84 9.91
CA LEU A 52 17.39 12.32 8.56
C LEU A 52 18.33 13.01 7.56
N LYS A 53 18.48 14.34 7.67
CA LYS A 53 19.40 15.11 6.84
C LYS A 53 20.86 14.74 7.08
N ARG A 54 21.25 14.52 8.35
CA ARG A 54 22.61 14.12 8.74
C ARG A 54 22.97 12.71 8.24
N ARG A 55 22.05 11.75 8.30
CA ARG A 55 22.26 10.39 7.77
C ARG A 55 22.48 10.39 6.26
N ASN A 56 21.68 11.13 5.50
CA ASN A 56 21.81 11.22 4.05
C ASN A 56 23.22 11.70 3.61
N THR A 57 23.81 12.63 4.35
CA THR A 57 25.19 13.08 4.10
C THR A 57 26.28 12.08 4.48
N GLN A 58 26.03 11.21 5.48
CA GLN A 58 26.99 10.18 5.90
C GLN A 58 27.02 9.00 4.92
N ASP A 59 25.86 8.60 4.40
CA ASP A 59 25.75 7.53 3.40
C ASP A 59 26.41 7.94 2.06
N ALA A 60 26.35 9.23 1.70
CA ALA A 60 26.99 9.77 0.50
C ALA A 60 28.54 9.77 0.53
N LYS A 61 29.16 9.50 1.69
CA LYS A 61 30.63 9.43 1.84
C LYS A 61 31.16 7.99 1.86
N LYS A 62 30.29 7.00 1.68
CA LYS A 62 30.63 5.56 1.66
C LYS A 62 30.40 4.89 0.29
N SER A 63 30.35 5.67 -0.79
CA SER A 63 30.29 5.19 -2.18
C SER A 63 31.50 5.62 -2.99
#